data_AF-A0A8S3ATV1-F1
#
_entry.id   AF-A0A8S3ATV1-F1
#
_cell.length_a   1.000
_cell.length_b   1.000
_cell.length_c   1.000
_cell.angle_alpha   90.00
_cell.angle_beta   90.00
_cell.angle_gamma   90.00
#
_symmetry.space_group_name_H-M   'P 1'
#
loop_
_entity.id
_entity.type
_entity.pdbx_description
1 polymer ?
#
loop_
_entity_poly.entity_id
_entity_poly.type
_entity_poly.pdbx_seq_one_letter_code
_entity_poly.pdbx_strand_id
1 'polypeptide(L)' 'LRENGRDLTGLHYAVFGLGNKTYEHYNAVGKLVDKRITELGGVRVCDLGLGDDDGKYA' A
#
# COMPACT_ATOMS: atom_id res chain seq x y z
N LEU A 1 20.69 20.30 -6.43
CA LEU A 1 20.62 18.89 -6.01
C LEU A 1 19.82 18.13 -7.07
N ARG A 2 20.22 16.91 -7.45
CA ARG A 2 19.50 16.15 -8.48
C ARG A 2 18.12 15.77 -7.93
N GLU A 3 17.06 16.38 -8.41
CA GLU A 3 15.71 15.84 -8.27
C GLU A 3 15.61 14.58 -9.14
N ASN A 4 16.03 13.45 -8.59
CA ASN A 4 15.68 12.16 -9.16
C ASN A 4 14.21 11.89 -8.80
N GLY A 5 13.30 12.59 -9.48
CA GLY A 5 11.86 12.32 -9.46
C GLY A 5 11.66 10.86 -9.85
N ARG A 6 11.33 10.02 -8.86
CA ARG A 6 11.06 8.60 -9.07
C ARG A 6 9.68 8.46 -9.68
N ASP A 7 9.55 8.83 -10.94
CA ASP A 7 8.37 8.56 -11.75
C ASP A 7 8.23 7.03 -11.91
N LEU A 8 7.05 6.52 -11.53
CA LEU A 8 6.65 5.13 -11.62
C LEU A 8 5.55 4.93 -12.69
N THR A 9 5.37 5.90 -13.60
CA THR A 9 4.47 5.77 -14.75
C THR A 9 4.75 4.46 -15.50
N GLY A 10 3.69 3.68 -15.71
CA GLY A 10 3.76 2.36 -16.36
C GLY A 10 4.00 1.18 -15.42
N LEU A 11 4.28 1.41 -14.13
CA LEU A 11 4.31 0.35 -13.13
C LEU A 11 2.89 -0.09 -12.77
N HIS A 12 2.55 -1.33 -13.08
CA HIS A 12 1.35 -2.00 -12.59
C HIS A 12 1.67 -2.70 -11.27
N TYR A 13 0.88 -2.43 -10.22
CA TYR A 13 1.19 -2.95 -8.88
C TYR A 13 -0.06 -3.36 -8.09
N ALA A 14 0.16 -4.21 -7.09
CA ALA A 14 -0.80 -4.54 -6.04
C ALA A 14 -0.09 -4.44 -4.68
N VAL A 15 -0.83 -4.06 -3.64
CA VAL A 15 -0.34 -4.06 -2.25
C VAL A 15 -1.31 -4.86 -1.38
N PHE A 16 -0.76 -5.77 -0.59
CA PHE A 16 -1.48 -6.47 0.47
C PHE A 16 -0.80 -6.14 1.80
N GLY A 17 -1.44 -5.33 2.63
CA GLY A 17 -0.96 -4.98 3.96
C GLY A 17 -1.30 -6.07 4.97
N LEU A 18 -0.37 -6.37 5.86
CA LEU A 18 -0.61 -7.17 7.05
C LEU A 18 -0.67 -6.24 8.25
N GLY A 19 -1.77 -6.28 9.00
CA GLY A 19 -1.97 -5.46 10.17
C GLY A 19 -2.85 -6.17 11.19
N ASN A 20 -3.12 -5.49 12.29
CA ASN A 20 -4.00 -5.97 13.34
C ASN A 20 -4.88 -4.80 13.80
N LYS A 21 -6.21 -4.95 13.75
CA LYS A 21 -7.17 -3.87 14.07
C LYS A 21 -7.17 -3.45 15.54
N THR A 22 -6.56 -4.22 16.42
CA THR A 22 -6.39 -3.85 17.84
C THR A 22 -5.38 -2.73 18.04
N TYR A 23 -4.52 -2.48 17.05
CA TYR A 23 -3.57 -1.38 17.06
C TYR A 23 -4.20 -0.12 16.45
N GLU A 24 -3.85 1.04 16.99
CA GLU A 24 -4.34 2.35 16.54
C GLU A 24 -4.13 2.59 15.04
N HIS A 25 -3.05 2.04 14.48
CA HIS A 25 -2.63 2.27 13.10
C HIS A 25 -2.73 1.00 12.25
N TYR A 26 -3.93 0.45 12.15
CA TYR A 26 -4.24 -0.71 11.30
C TYR A 26 -3.74 -0.53 9.85
N ASN A 27 -2.83 -1.40 9.42
CA ASN A 27 -2.25 -1.44 8.07
C ASN A 27 -1.59 -0.14 7.60
N ALA A 28 -1.05 0.68 8.51
CA ALA A 28 -0.48 1.99 8.15
C ALA A 28 0.63 1.92 7.10
N VAL A 29 1.52 0.91 7.16
CA VAL A 29 2.59 0.74 6.17
C VAL A 29 2.03 0.34 4.80
N GLY A 30 1.07 -0.61 4.76
CA GLY A 30 0.42 -1.01 3.51
C GLY A 30 -0.27 0.18 2.83
N LYS A 31 -1.01 0.98 3.61
CA LYS A 31 -1.66 2.21 3.14
C LYS A 31 -0.65 3.26 2.66
N LEU A 32 0.46 3.43 3.37
CA LEU A 32 1.52 4.39 3.01
C LEU A 32 2.19 4.01 1.68
N VAL A 33 2.58 2.75 1.52
CA VAL A 33 3.23 2.25 0.31
C VAL A 33 2.30 2.36 -0.89
N ASP A 34 1.06 1.90 -0.75
CA ASP A 34 0.04 1.99 -1.80
C ASP A 34 -0.20 3.45 -2.24
N LYS A 35 -0.39 4.36 -1.28
CA LYS A 35 -0.52 5.79 -1.55
C LYS A 35 0.71 6.33 -2.29
N ARG A 36 1.90 6.00 -1.83
CA ARG A 36 3.14 6.56 -2.39
C ARG A 36 3.40 6.07 -3.81
N ILE A 37 3.12 4.81 -4.12
CA ILE A 37 3.27 4.28 -5.48
C ILE A 37 2.28 4.96 -6.43
N THR A 38 1.03 5.18 -6.00
CA THR A 38 0.03 5.94 -6.78
C THR A 38 0.48 7.38 -7.04
N GLU A 39 0.95 8.09 -6.01
CA GLU A 39 1.44 9.48 -6.14
C GLU A 39 2.61 9.62 -7.11
N LEU A 40 3.37 8.55 -7.30
CA LEU A 40 4.49 8.50 -8.24
C LEU A 40 4.08 8.03 -9.65
N GLY A 41 2.80 7.76 -9.92
CA GLY A 41 2.31 7.39 -11.27
C GLY A 41 2.10 5.89 -11.50
N GLY A 42 2.26 5.06 -10.47
CA GLY A 42 1.92 3.64 -10.56
C GLY A 42 0.41 3.41 -10.68
N VAL A 43 0.03 2.34 -11.39
CA VAL A 43 -1.37 1.95 -11.63
C VAL A 43 -1.70 0.70 -10.82
N ARG A 44 -2.72 0.79 -9.95
CA ARG A 44 -3.23 -0.38 -9.22
C ARG A 44 -3.82 -1.40 -10.18
N VAL A 45 -3.45 -2.67 -10.04
CA VAL A 45 -4.10 -3.78 -10.75
C VAL A 45 -5.36 -4.27 -10.02
N CYS A 46 -5.41 -4.05 -8.71
CA CYS A 46 -6.55 -4.36 -7.84
C CYS A 46 -6.55 -3.42 -6.62
N ASP A 47 -7.64 -3.42 -5.87
CA ASP A 47 -7.75 -2.65 -4.63
C ASP A 47 -6.73 -3.12 -3.57
N LEU A 48 -6.37 -2.21 -2.66
CA LEU A 48 -5.47 -2.50 -1.54
C LEU A 48 -6.07 -3.57 -0.62
N GLY A 49 -5.38 -4.70 -0.49
CA GLY A 49 -5.76 -5.74 0.46
C GLY A 49 -5.32 -5.38 1.88
N LEU A 50 -6.21 -5.59 2.86
CA LEU A 50 -5.96 -5.31 4.27
C LEU A 50 -6.17 -6.59 5.08
N GLY A 51 -5.10 -7.32 5.35
CA GLY A 51 -5.10 -8.49 6.24
C GLY A 51 -5.21 -8.05 7.71
N ASP A 52 -5.96 -8.82 8.49
CA ASP A 52 -6.13 -8.62 9.94
C ASP A 52 -5.69 -9.88 10.70
N ASP A 53 -4.61 -9.78 11.47
CA ASP A 53 -4.02 -10.89 12.21
C ASP A 53 -4.91 -11.38 13.38
N ASP A 54 -5.75 -10.49 13.93
CA ASP A 54 -6.74 -10.84 14.96
C ASP A 54 -8.09 -11.32 14.34
N GLY A 55 -8.19 -11.31 13.02
CA GLY A 55 -9.35 -11.79 12.28
C GLY A 55 -9.51 -13.29 12.44
N LYS A 56 -10.31 -13.72 13.43
CA LYS A 56 -10.82 -15.10 13.49
C LYS A 56 -11.70 -15.35 12.27
N TYR A 57 -11.11 -16.03 11.30
CA TYR A 57 -11.68 -16.49 10.02
C TYR A 57 -11.82 -15.40 8.95
N ALA A 58 -11.25 -15.72 7.78
CA ALA A 58 -11.52 -15.05 6.50
C ALA A 58 -12.90 -15.45 5.97
#